data_AF-A0A2E9Y6F8-F1
#
_entry.id   AF-A0A2E9Y6F8-F1
#
_cell.length_a   1.000
_cell.length_b   1.000
_cell.length_c   1.000
_cell.angle_alpha   90.00
_cell.angle_beta   90.00
_cell.angle_gamma   90.00
#
_symmetry.space_group_name_H-M   'P 1'
#
loop_
_entity.id
_entity.type
_entity.pdbx_description
1 polymer ?
#
loop_
_entity_poly.entity_id
_entity_poly.type
_entity_poly.pdbx_seq_one_letter_code
_entity_poly.pdbx_strand_id
1 'polypeptide(L)'
;MALFVAVLVTAALVVLVPNSLGKAFIKEAKAMGYIAYTPDEAIKLAYERCSTCHSEEKMLKYCTRCGPPFIVVAHFMKKYTEITNAQNKDLNLKQFSDAEIVAIAQAWNALIGNWESDWPEKDLRKLLDKDKALIDLLATPVTKRPIEAALKDKRAPGAYKRYGLGTDG
;
A
#
# COMPACT_ATOMS: atom_id res chain seq x y z
N MET A 1 -6.24 36.92 -18.61
CA MET A 1 -5.77 35.74 -19.36
C MET A 1 -4.27 35.49 -19.21
N ALA A 2 -3.39 36.45 -19.53
CA ALA A 2 -1.92 36.24 -19.48
C ALA A 2 -1.38 35.76 -18.12
N LEU A 3 -1.88 36.32 -17.01
CA LEU A 3 -1.48 35.89 -15.66
C LEU A 3 -1.90 34.44 -15.37
N PHE A 4 -3.09 34.05 -15.82
CA PHE A 4 -3.63 32.70 -15.64
C PHE A 4 -2.84 31.66 -16.46
N VAL A 5 -2.47 32.02 -17.68
CA VAL A 5 -1.60 31.21 -18.55
C VAL A 5 -0.21 31.11 -17.94
N ALA A 6 0.36 32.20 -17.42
CA ALA A 6 1.67 32.18 -16.77
C ALA A 6 1.70 31.28 -15.52
N VAL A 7 0.63 31.30 -14.70
CA VAL A 7 0.49 30.40 -13.54
C VAL A 7 0.37 28.94 -13.96
N LEU A 8 -0.38 28.64 -15.02
CA LEU A 8 -0.49 27.27 -15.54
C LEU A 8 0.84 26.76 -16.10
N VAL A 9 1.58 27.62 -16.81
CA VAL A 9 2.89 27.28 -17.39
C VAL A 9 3.94 27.06 -16.29
N THR A 10 3.98 27.91 -15.26
CA THR A 10 4.90 27.71 -14.13
C THR A 10 4.55 26.47 -13.31
N ALA A 11 3.27 26.21 -13.06
CA ALA A 11 2.83 24.97 -12.43
C ALA A 11 3.22 23.72 -13.24
N ALA A 12 3.03 23.76 -14.57
CA ALA A 12 3.44 22.68 -15.45
C ALA A 12 4.97 22.46 -15.43
N LEU A 13 5.77 23.53 -15.46
CA LEU A 13 7.23 23.45 -15.38
C LEU A 13 7.72 22.88 -14.04
N VAL A 14 7.08 23.25 -12.92
CA VAL A 14 7.43 22.70 -11.59
C VAL A 14 7.16 21.19 -11.53
N VAL A 15 6.14 20.70 -12.21
CA VAL A 15 5.80 19.26 -12.25
C VAL A 15 6.65 18.48 -13.28
N LEU A 16 6.94 19.08 -14.44
CA LEU A 16 7.63 18.41 -15.55
C LEU A 16 9.16 18.39 -15.40
N VAL A 17 9.74 19.36 -14.68
CA VAL A 17 11.19 19.40 -14.44
C VAL A 17 11.53 18.59 -13.17
N PRO A 18 12.49 17.65 -13.19
CA PRO A 18 12.86 16.88 -12.02
C PRO A 18 13.43 17.76 -10.90
N ASN A 19 12.59 18.19 -9.97
CA ASN A 19 12.97 18.99 -8.81
C ASN A 19 12.33 18.44 -7.52
N SER A 20 12.84 18.83 -6.35
CA SER A 20 12.38 18.33 -5.05
C SER A 20 10.92 18.71 -4.76
N LEU A 21 10.49 19.89 -5.20
CA LEU A 21 9.13 20.39 -5.01
C LEU A 21 8.11 19.60 -5.84
N GLY A 22 8.42 19.31 -7.11
CA GLY A 22 7.61 18.46 -7.99
C GLY A 22 7.46 17.04 -7.44
N LYS A 23 8.54 16.46 -6.89
CA LYS A 23 8.47 15.14 -6.22
C LYS A 23 7.57 15.16 -4.98
N ALA A 24 7.65 16.20 -4.16
CA ALA A 24 6.79 16.36 -2.99
C ALA A 24 5.31 16.53 -3.41
N PHE A 25 5.06 17.34 -4.44
CA PHE A 25 3.72 17.53 -5.00
C PHE A 25 3.13 16.23 -5.55
N ILE A 26 3.88 15.48 -6.35
CA ILE A 26 3.42 14.17 -6.89
C ILE A 26 3.16 13.19 -5.75
N LYS A 27 4.01 13.16 -4.72
CA LYS A 27 3.82 12.30 -3.54
C LYS A 27 2.50 12.63 -2.82
N GLU A 28 2.22 13.91 -2.61
CA GLU A 28 0.99 14.37 -1.98
C GLU A 28 -0.24 14.11 -2.85
N ALA A 29 -0.16 14.40 -4.15
CA ALA A 29 -1.24 14.13 -5.11
C ALA A 29 -1.60 12.64 -5.16
N LYS A 30 -0.62 11.73 -5.06
CA LYS A 30 -0.85 10.29 -4.94
C LYS A 30 -1.48 9.92 -3.60
N ALA A 31 -0.99 10.48 -2.49
CA ALA A 31 -1.55 10.22 -1.17
C ALA A 31 -3.03 10.67 -1.09
N MET A 32 -3.38 11.78 -1.73
CA MET A 32 -4.75 12.27 -1.86
C MET A 32 -5.60 11.50 -2.89
N GLY A 33 -5.00 10.57 -3.64
CA GLY A 33 -5.71 9.72 -4.62
C GLY A 33 -5.94 10.36 -6.00
N TYR A 34 -5.36 11.53 -6.30
CA TYR A 34 -5.46 12.17 -7.63
C TYR A 34 -4.61 11.47 -8.69
N ILE A 35 -3.55 10.79 -8.27
CA ILE A 35 -2.63 10.06 -9.14
C ILE A 35 -2.49 8.64 -8.59
N ALA A 36 -2.66 7.63 -9.45
CA ALA A 36 -2.47 6.25 -9.05
C ALA A 36 -1.00 5.93 -8.74
N TYR A 37 -0.76 5.02 -7.80
CA TYR A 37 0.56 4.41 -7.62
C TYR A 37 0.83 3.41 -8.74
N THR A 38 2.06 3.42 -9.27
CA THR A 38 2.54 2.36 -10.14
C THR A 38 2.88 1.13 -9.29
N PRO A 39 3.00 -0.07 -9.90
CA PRO A 39 3.40 -1.27 -9.15
C PRO A 39 4.74 -1.12 -8.42
N ASP A 40 5.77 -0.56 -9.07
CA ASP A 40 7.09 -0.39 -8.46
C ASP A 40 7.07 0.64 -7.32
N GLU A 41 6.29 1.71 -7.46
CA GLU A 41 6.08 2.68 -6.37
C GLU A 41 5.33 2.06 -5.20
N ALA A 42 4.33 1.22 -5.46
CA ALA A 42 3.57 0.52 -4.42
C ALA A 42 4.46 -0.44 -3.64
N ILE A 43 5.36 -1.18 -4.32
CA ILE A 43 6.37 -2.02 -3.67
C ILE A 43 7.28 -1.14 -2.80
N LYS A 44 7.87 -0.08 -3.37
CA LYS A 44 8.75 0.81 -2.61
C LYS A 44 8.07 1.39 -1.37
N LEU A 45 6.82 1.86 -1.53
CA LEU A 45 6.01 2.39 -0.43
C LEU A 45 5.77 1.32 0.63
N ALA A 46 5.43 0.10 0.23
CA ALA A 46 5.19 -1.02 1.13
C ALA A 46 6.43 -1.33 1.99
N TYR A 47 7.61 -1.42 1.38
CA TYR A 47 8.86 -1.60 2.11
C TYR A 47 9.19 -0.41 3.00
N GLU A 48 9.17 0.83 2.48
CA GLU A 48 9.50 2.07 3.24
C GLU A 48 8.63 2.22 4.50
N ARG A 49 7.33 1.95 4.38
CA ARG A 49 6.39 2.09 5.49
C ARG A 49 6.53 0.97 6.50
N CYS A 50 6.61 -0.28 6.05
CA CYS A 50 6.68 -1.42 6.96
C CYS A 50 8.06 -1.55 7.62
N SER A 51 9.15 -1.11 6.97
CA SER A 51 10.51 -1.11 7.55
C SER A 51 10.70 -0.11 8.69
N THR A 52 9.74 0.80 8.90
CA THR A 52 9.77 1.76 10.02
C THR A 52 9.66 1.02 11.36
N CYS A 53 8.96 -0.12 11.40
CA CYS A 53 8.68 -0.86 12.64
C CYS A 53 9.16 -2.32 12.61
N HIS A 54 9.49 -2.87 11.44
CA HIS A 54 9.82 -4.27 11.25
C HIS A 54 11.07 -4.44 10.39
N SER A 55 11.86 -5.48 10.66
CA SER A 55 12.92 -5.89 9.72
C SER A 55 12.31 -6.51 8.46
N GLU A 56 13.03 -6.46 7.34
CA GLU A 56 12.62 -7.15 6.10
C GLU A 56 12.29 -8.62 6.32
N GLU A 57 13.13 -9.33 7.06
CA GLU A 57 12.90 -10.73 7.42
C GLU A 57 11.53 -10.92 8.12
N LYS A 58 11.17 -10.03 9.05
CA LYS A 58 9.89 -10.09 9.75
C LYS A 58 8.71 -9.78 8.82
N MET A 59 8.89 -8.87 7.87
CA MET A 59 7.89 -8.55 6.85
C MET A 59 7.64 -9.75 5.91
N LEU A 60 8.69 -10.46 5.51
CA LEU A 60 8.62 -11.59 4.58
C LEU A 60 8.12 -12.89 5.21
N LYS A 61 8.34 -13.05 6.52
CA LYS A 61 7.83 -14.18 7.30
C LYS A 61 6.31 -14.11 7.55
N TYR A 62 5.63 -13.05 7.13
CA TYR A 62 4.18 -13.02 7.17
C TYR A 62 3.63 -14.15 6.29
N CYS A 63 3.14 -15.21 6.94
CA CYS A 63 2.76 -16.43 6.26
C CYS A 63 1.45 -16.23 5.49
N THR A 64 1.44 -16.65 4.23
CA THR A 64 0.24 -16.70 3.36
C THR A 64 -0.89 -17.57 3.91
N ARG A 65 -0.59 -18.48 4.85
CA ARG A 65 -1.55 -19.50 5.32
C ARG A 65 -2.15 -19.21 6.69
N CYS A 66 -1.46 -18.47 7.55
CA CYS A 66 -1.83 -18.39 8.98
C CYS A 66 -2.20 -16.98 9.44
N GLY A 67 -1.88 -15.95 8.65
CA GLY A 67 -2.24 -14.57 8.97
C GLY A 67 -3.59 -14.15 8.38
N PRO A 68 -4.22 -13.09 8.90
CA PRO A 68 -5.34 -12.46 8.22
C PRO A 68 -4.87 -11.89 6.87
N PRO A 69 -5.74 -11.78 5.83
CA PRO A 69 -5.34 -11.24 4.52
C PRO A 69 -4.74 -9.85 4.63
N PHE A 70 -3.85 -9.49 3.70
CA PHE A 70 -3.07 -8.26 3.88
C PHE A 70 -3.93 -7.01 3.88
N ILE A 71 -5.10 -7.03 3.23
CA ILE A 71 -6.09 -5.96 3.31
C ILE A 71 -6.50 -5.64 4.76
N VAL A 72 -6.64 -6.67 5.61
CA VAL A 72 -6.98 -6.53 7.02
C VAL A 72 -5.77 -6.02 7.81
N VAL A 73 -4.58 -6.52 7.51
CA VAL A 73 -3.33 -6.04 8.12
C VAL A 73 -3.15 -4.54 7.85
N ALA A 74 -3.35 -4.11 6.61
CA ALA A 74 -3.24 -2.71 6.20
C ALA A 74 -4.27 -1.81 6.90
N HIS A 75 -5.50 -2.30 7.09
CA HIS A 75 -6.51 -1.63 7.91
C HIS A 75 -6.02 -1.38 9.34
N PHE A 76 -5.53 -2.43 10.01
CA PHE A 76 -5.04 -2.30 11.38
C PHE A 76 -3.76 -1.47 11.48
N MET A 77 -2.90 -1.45 10.48
CA MET A 77 -1.75 -0.54 10.43
C MET A 77 -2.19 0.93 10.44
N LYS A 78 -3.19 1.28 9.62
CA LYS A 78 -3.77 2.64 9.57
C LYS A 78 -4.44 3.02 10.89
N LYS A 79 -5.17 2.08 11.51
CA LYS A 79 -5.78 2.29 12.83
C LYS A 79 -4.76 2.39 13.95
N TYR A 80 -3.69 1.62 13.87
CA TYR A 80 -2.60 1.68 14.84
C TYR A 80 -1.93 3.07 14.85
N THR A 81 -1.61 3.64 13.67
CA THR A 81 -1.02 4.99 13.64
C THR A 81 -2.00 6.06 14.16
N GLU A 82 -3.29 5.93 13.84
CA GLU A 82 -4.34 6.83 14.32
C GLU A 82 -4.42 6.82 15.85
N ILE A 83 -4.53 5.63 16.46
CA ILE A 83 -4.61 5.47 17.91
C ILE A 83 -3.31 5.89 18.58
N THR A 84 -2.16 5.50 18.03
CA THR A 84 -0.84 5.83 18.61
C THR A 84 -0.64 7.34 18.67
N ASN A 85 -1.00 8.06 17.60
CA ASN A 85 -0.90 9.52 17.58
C ASN A 85 -1.89 10.19 18.54
N ALA A 86 -3.09 9.62 18.71
CA ALA A 86 -4.07 10.11 19.66
C ALA A 86 -3.60 9.93 21.13
N GLN A 87 -2.91 8.83 21.42
CA GLN A 87 -2.43 8.48 22.76
C GLN A 87 -1.07 9.10 23.10
N ASN A 88 -0.18 9.24 22.11
CA ASN A 88 1.20 9.70 22.29
C ASN A 88 1.48 10.84 21.32
N LYS A 89 1.21 12.06 21.76
CA LYS A 89 1.36 13.27 20.91
C LYS A 89 2.80 13.53 20.46
N ASP A 90 3.78 12.99 21.18
CA ASP A 90 5.21 13.19 20.90
C ASP A 90 5.76 12.22 19.83
N LEU A 91 5.08 11.09 19.57
CA LEU A 91 5.54 10.11 18.56
C LEU A 91 5.27 10.57 17.12
N ASN A 92 4.18 11.32 16.91
CA ASN A 92 3.74 11.89 15.63
C ASN A 92 4.06 11.00 14.40
N LEU A 93 3.58 9.75 14.44
CA LEU A 93 3.75 8.80 13.34
C LEU A 93 3.03 9.35 12.10
N LYS A 94 3.69 9.29 10.93
CA LYS A 94 3.02 9.67 9.69
C LYS A 94 1.77 8.81 9.49
N GLN A 95 0.61 9.45 9.39
CA GLN A 95 -0.66 8.77 9.12
C GLN A 95 -0.69 8.22 7.70
N PHE A 96 -1.31 7.05 7.51
CA PHE A 96 -1.54 6.50 6.18
C PHE A 96 -2.75 7.14 5.51
N SER A 97 -2.61 7.50 4.24
CA SER A 97 -3.76 7.84 3.42
C SER A 97 -4.48 6.58 2.90
N ASP A 98 -5.70 6.77 2.42
CA ASP A 98 -6.50 5.71 1.79
C ASP A 98 -5.78 5.12 0.57
N ALA A 99 -5.22 5.98 -0.29
CA ALA A 99 -4.48 5.56 -1.47
C ALA A 99 -3.20 4.79 -1.10
N GLU A 100 -2.48 5.22 -0.06
CA GLU A 100 -1.28 4.53 0.42
C GLU A 100 -1.63 3.12 0.91
N ILE A 101 -2.66 2.97 1.75
CA ILE A 101 -3.07 1.66 2.28
C ILE A 101 -3.55 0.73 1.18
N VAL A 102 -4.33 1.23 0.21
CA VAL A 102 -4.78 0.43 -0.95
C VAL A 102 -3.60 -0.04 -1.80
N ALA A 103 -2.60 0.82 -2.02
CA ALA A 103 -1.40 0.45 -2.78
C ALA A 103 -0.55 -0.59 -2.05
N ILE A 104 -0.34 -0.42 -0.73
CA ILE A 104 0.43 -1.33 0.11
C ILE A 104 -0.25 -2.71 0.19
N ALA A 105 -1.57 -2.74 0.38
CA ALA A 105 -2.33 -3.98 0.43
C ALA A 105 -2.18 -4.79 -0.86
N GLN A 106 -2.36 -4.13 -2.02
CA GLN A 106 -2.18 -4.77 -3.31
C GLN A 106 -0.74 -5.28 -3.55
N ALA A 107 0.26 -4.49 -3.17
CA ALA A 107 1.66 -4.89 -3.33
C ALA A 107 1.98 -6.15 -2.52
N TRP A 108 1.63 -6.18 -1.23
CA TRP A 108 1.93 -7.32 -0.38
C TRP A 108 1.06 -8.54 -0.68
N ASN A 109 -0.20 -8.35 -1.08
CA ASN A 109 -1.04 -9.45 -1.59
C ASN A 109 -0.35 -10.15 -2.76
N ALA A 110 0.13 -9.39 -3.74
CA ALA A 110 0.79 -9.96 -4.91
C ALA A 110 2.15 -10.60 -4.58
N LEU A 111 2.96 -9.97 -3.72
CA LEU A 111 4.32 -10.41 -3.42
C LEU A 111 4.38 -11.62 -2.47
N ILE A 112 3.50 -11.66 -1.47
CA ILE A 112 3.47 -12.72 -0.45
C ILE A 112 2.43 -13.78 -0.83
N GLY A 113 1.22 -13.38 -1.27
CA GLY A 113 0.16 -14.30 -1.69
C GLY A 113 -0.87 -14.64 -0.60
N ASN A 114 -1.15 -13.68 0.29
CA ASN A 114 -2.11 -13.82 1.40
C ASN A 114 -3.47 -13.22 1.03
N TRP A 115 -4.19 -13.91 0.13
CA TRP A 115 -5.35 -13.39 -0.58
C TRP A 115 -6.64 -13.39 0.24
N GLU A 116 -7.56 -12.50 -0.10
CA GLU A 116 -8.87 -12.42 0.56
C GLU A 116 -9.78 -13.63 0.27
N SER A 117 -9.55 -14.34 -0.84
CA SER A 117 -10.39 -15.47 -1.28
C SER A 117 -10.42 -16.64 -0.31
N ASP A 118 -9.42 -16.75 0.57
CA ASP A 118 -9.32 -17.83 1.54
C ASP A 118 -10.16 -17.55 2.81
N TRP A 119 -10.84 -16.40 2.87
CA TRP A 119 -11.61 -15.93 4.03
C TRP A 119 -13.07 -15.60 3.67
N PRO A 120 -14.04 -15.82 4.59
CA PRO A 120 -15.42 -15.42 4.36
C PRO A 120 -15.55 -13.89 4.23
N GLU A 121 -16.17 -13.43 3.15
CA GLU A 121 -16.30 -11.98 2.86
C GLU A 121 -16.99 -11.21 4.00
N LYS A 122 -17.99 -11.81 4.67
CA LYS A 122 -18.67 -11.19 5.83
C LYS A 122 -17.71 -10.86 6.97
N ASP A 123 -16.71 -11.71 7.19
CA ASP A 123 -15.75 -11.56 8.28
C ASP A 123 -14.71 -10.50 7.90
N LEU A 124 -14.28 -10.48 6.63
CA LEU A 124 -13.44 -9.41 6.09
C LEU A 124 -14.12 -8.05 6.21
N ARG A 125 -15.39 -7.93 5.81
CA ARG A 125 -16.15 -6.68 5.94
C ARG A 125 -16.28 -6.23 7.40
N LYS A 126 -16.48 -7.17 8.32
CA LYS A 126 -16.52 -6.88 9.75
C LYS A 126 -15.17 -6.37 10.27
N LEU A 127 -14.06 -6.96 9.82
CA LEU A 127 -12.71 -6.58 10.23
C LEU A 127 -12.24 -5.25 9.63
N LEU A 128 -12.69 -4.92 8.41
CA LEU A 128 -12.40 -3.64 7.74
C LEU A 128 -13.27 -2.49 8.28
N ASP A 129 -14.32 -2.80 9.05
CA ASP A 129 -15.26 -1.85 9.63
C ASP A 129 -15.79 -0.83 8.60
N LYS A 130 -15.53 0.47 8.77
CA LYS A 130 -15.97 1.55 7.88
C LYS A 130 -14.87 2.03 6.93
N ASP A 131 -13.79 1.26 6.75
CA ASP A 131 -12.69 1.63 5.87
C ASP A 131 -13.08 1.51 4.39
N LYS A 132 -13.76 2.54 3.89
CA LYS A 132 -14.36 2.57 2.56
C LYS A 132 -13.36 2.21 1.46
N ALA A 133 -12.13 2.73 1.52
CA ALA A 133 -11.12 2.47 0.50
C ALA A 133 -10.76 0.98 0.40
N LEU A 134 -10.61 0.31 1.54
CA LEU A 134 -10.32 -1.12 1.57
C LEU A 134 -11.55 -1.98 1.29
N ILE A 135 -12.75 -1.53 1.67
CA ILE A 135 -13.99 -2.22 1.30
C ILE A 135 -14.24 -2.16 -0.21
N ASP A 136 -13.97 -1.02 -0.82
CA ASP A 136 -14.07 -0.84 -2.27
C ASP A 136 -13.00 -1.70 -2.99
N LEU A 137 -11.78 -1.81 -2.44
CA LEU A 137 -10.75 -2.75 -2.92
C LEU A 137 -11.21 -4.21 -2.81
N LEU A 138 -11.78 -4.62 -1.67
CA LEU A 138 -12.31 -5.97 -1.44
C LEU A 138 -13.36 -6.34 -2.49
N ALA A 139 -14.27 -5.40 -2.80
CA ALA A 139 -15.32 -5.57 -3.80
C ALA A 139 -14.78 -5.55 -5.26
N THR A 140 -13.55 -5.07 -5.47
CA THR A 140 -12.93 -5.02 -6.79
C THR A 140 -12.32 -6.39 -7.11
N PRO A 141 -12.67 -7.04 -8.24
CA PRO A 141 -12.05 -8.30 -8.66
C PRO A 141 -10.53 -8.16 -8.84
N VAL A 142 -9.76 -9.18 -8.47
CA VAL A 142 -8.27 -9.17 -8.57
C VAL A 142 -7.77 -8.80 -9.96
N THR A 143 -8.43 -9.26 -11.02
CA THR A 143 -8.08 -8.93 -12.41
C THR A 143 -8.25 -7.45 -12.77
N LYS A 144 -9.03 -6.70 -11.98
CA LYS A 144 -9.26 -5.26 -12.11
C LYS A 144 -8.43 -4.42 -11.13
N ARG A 145 -7.60 -5.05 -10.28
CA ARG A 145 -6.71 -4.37 -9.33
C ARG A 145 -5.35 -4.15 -10.02
N PRO A 146 -5.01 -2.91 -10.44
CA PRO A 146 -3.89 -2.68 -11.36
C PRO A 146 -2.52 -3.13 -10.85
N ILE A 147 -2.27 -2.97 -9.54
CA ILE A 147 -1.00 -3.35 -8.92
C ILE A 147 -0.92 -4.88 -8.81
N GLU A 148 -1.96 -5.54 -8.31
CA GLU A 148 -1.99 -7.01 -8.18
C GLU A 148 -1.91 -7.69 -9.56
N ALA A 149 -2.67 -7.20 -10.55
CA ALA A 149 -2.66 -7.74 -11.90
C ALA A 149 -1.28 -7.64 -12.57
N ALA A 150 -0.56 -6.53 -12.35
CA ALA A 150 0.79 -6.33 -12.87
C ALA A 150 1.86 -7.16 -12.13
N LEU A 151 1.61 -7.55 -10.88
CA LEU A 151 2.54 -8.26 -10.02
C LEU A 151 2.22 -9.75 -9.84
N LYS A 152 1.19 -10.28 -10.50
CA LYS A 152 0.63 -11.63 -10.28
C LYS A 152 1.66 -12.77 -10.26
N ASP A 153 2.72 -12.65 -11.05
CA ASP A 153 3.79 -13.65 -11.20
C ASP A 153 5.09 -13.26 -10.49
N LYS A 154 5.13 -12.11 -9.80
CA LYS A 154 6.24 -11.68 -8.97
C LYS A 154 6.07 -12.20 -7.54
N ARG A 155 7.18 -12.46 -6.86
CA ARG A 155 7.23 -12.80 -5.44
C ARG A 155 8.36 -12.04 -4.78
N ALA A 156 8.18 -11.67 -3.52
CA ALA A 156 9.28 -11.10 -2.76
C ALA A 156 10.37 -12.18 -2.53
N PRO A 157 11.67 -11.84 -2.65
CA PRO A 157 12.74 -12.76 -2.29
C PRO A 157 12.56 -13.26 -0.85
N GLY A 158 12.61 -14.57 -0.62
CA GLY A 158 12.36 -15.17 0.70
C GLY A 158 10.89 -15.35 1.08
N ALA A 159 9.93 -14.96 0.24
CA ALA A 159 8.53 -15.33 0.44
C ALA A 159 8.34 -16.85 0.34
N TYR A 160 7.53 -17.41 1.23
CA TYR A 160 7.29 -18.85 1.34
C TYR A 160 6.79 -19.45 0.01
N LYS A 161 7.53 -20.43 -0.54
CA LYS A 161 7.09 -21.26 -1.67
C LYS A 161 6.24 -22.43 -1.12
N ARG A 162 4.97 -22.50 -1.53
CA ARG A 162 4.00 -23.56 -1.12
C ARG A 162 4.51 -25.00 -1.38
N TYR A 163 5.51 -25.19 -2.25
CA TYR A 163 6.11 -26.48 -2.59
C TYR A 163 7.63 -26.57 -2.36
N GLY A 164 8.19 -25.76 -1.47
CA GLY A 164 9.62 -25.78 -1.16
C GLY A 164 9.92 -26.03 0.32
N LEU A 165 9.58 -27.21 0.84
CA LEU A 165 10.38 -27.76 1.93
C LEU A 165 11.62 -28.39 1.29
N GLY A 166 12.74 -27.66 1.35
CA GLY A 166 14.04 -28.14 0.90
C GLY A 166 14.29 -27.94 -0.59
N THR A 167 15.16 -26.98 -0.90
CA THR A 167 16.30 -27.03 -1.83
C THR A 167 16.69 -25.57 -2.03
N ASP A 168 17.73 -25.17 -1.30
CA ASP A 168 18.75 -24.18 -1.66
C ASP A 168 19.66 -24.05 -0.44
N GLY A 169 20.52 -25.07 -0.30
CA GLY A 169 21.73 -25.09 0.50
C GLY A 169 22.84 -25.65 -0.38
#